data_AF-A0A8K0JSB2-F1
#
_entry.id   AF-A0A8K0JSB2-F1
#
_cell.length_a   1.000
_cell.length_b   1.000
_cell.length_c   1.000
_cell.angle_alpha   90.00
_cell.angle_beta   90.00
_cell.angle_gamma   90.00
#
_symmetry.space_group_name_H-M   'P 1'
#
loop_
_entity.id
_entity.type
_entity.pdbx_description
1 polymer ?
#
loop_
_entity_poly.entity_id
_entity_poly.type
_entity_poly.pdbx_seq_one_letter_code
_entity_poly.pdbx_strand_id
1 'polypeptide(L)'
;MLKLPPAILSSLLVALSVNAATSCPPTSSDIVSCSTDANGQDACCVPSPGGTFLFKQRFEPDKGDEGRWGIDGLDVLDCSSNSITPQKPTAPRAYSHEEIGSFCTTSPTFGAEYETWEAEWAESEVGEGLEEIWERAWRTGGRSISTLEPRCFDDYVVGEEVPLFFDSIHHLHQSLEPWRLLADSDITPSEGITYSRAEITNALTGKTGFEPYVSCVNETISTIFWPVHVKGKFQDSRFVAAKDVQVTHVESCPEEGIHYPSIPNVPRAGPSHTWDPITRPSPRSLSQEAIERSQNQGRRSDGDDEDAAPHAAHDKAVNVERLGFFKRADGKREEGKDQEDGWGQRKGTVRDEL
;
A
#
# COMPACT_ATOMS: atom_id res chain seq x y z
N MET A 1 -9.10 -54.94 -65.13
CA MET A 1 -9.10 -53.48 -64.94
C MET A 1 -10.11 -53.14 -63.84
N LEU A 2 -9.66 -53.08 -62.58
CA LEU A 2 -10.49 -52.64 -61.44
C LEU A 2 -10.11 -51.18 -61.12
N LYS A 3 -11.10 -50.28 -61.14
CA LYS A 3 -10.94 -48.87 -60.74
C LYS A 3 -11.23 -48.75 -59.24
N LEU A 4 -10.25 -48.29 -58.46
CA LEU A 4 -10.44 -47.85 -57.06
C LEU A 4 -10.87 -46.36 -57.03
N PRO A 5 -11.72 -45.95 -56.06
CA PRO A 5 -12.10 -44.55 -55.87
C PRO A 5 -11.00 -43.75 -55.15
N PRO A 6 -10.94 -42.42 -55.31
CA PRO A 6 -9.91 -41.58 -54.72
C PRO A 6 -10.13 -41.40 -53.22
N ALA A 7 -9.05 -41.57 -52.45
CA ALA A 7 -8.99 -41.32 -51.02
C ALA A 7 -9.23 -39.84 -50.70
N ILE A 8 -10.22 -39.56 -49.87
CA ILE A 8 -10.46 -38.24 -49.30
C ILE A 8 -9.48 -38.08 -48.13
N LEU A 9 -8.40 -37.33 -48.35
CA LEU A 9 -7.50 -36.86 -47.29
C LEU A 9 -8.24 -35.79 -46.47
N SER A 10 -8.87 -36.21 -45.37
CA SER A 10 -9.36 -35.30 -44.35
C SER A 10 -8.17 -34.89 -43.49
N SER A 11 -7.59 -33.73 -43.80
CA SER A 11 -6.56 -33.10 -42.97
C SER A 11 -7.18 -32.61 -41.68
N LEU A 12 -7.04 -33.40 -40.61
CA LEU A 12 -7.38 -33.00 -39.25
C LEU A 12 -6.30 -32.01 -38.77
N LEU A 13 -6.57 -30.70 -38.94
CA LEU A 13 -5.82 -29.66 -38.23
C LEU A 13 -6.19 -29.76 -36.75
N VAL A 14 -5.38 -30.50 -35.99
CA VAL A 14 -5.37 -30.36 -34.54
C VAL A 14 -4.80 -28.98 -34.25
N ALA A 15 -5.68 -28.03 -33.93
CA ALA A 15 -5.26 -26.80 -33.30
C ALA A 15 -4.69 -27.18 -31.93
N LEU A 16 -3.35 -27.22 -31.82
CA LEU A 16 -2.71 -27.13 -30.52
C LEU A 16 -3.07 -25.73 -30.00
N SER A 17 -4.04 -25.66 -29.09
CA SER A 17 -4.13 -24.56 -28.16
C SER A 17 -2.82 -24.54 -27.38
N VAL A 18 -1.89 -23.69 -27.82
CA VAL A 18 -0.76 -23.29 -27.00
C VAL A 18 -1.39 -22.64 -25.78
N ASN A 19 -1.38 -23.33 -24.63
CA ASN A 19 -1.43 -22.63 -23.37
C ASN A 19 -0.25 -21.67 -23.43
N ALA A 20 -0.52 -20.38 -23.67
CA ALA A 20 0.49 -19.35 -23.50
C ALA A 20 0.83 -19.39 -22.01
N ALA A 21 1.91 -20.11 -21.69
CA ALA A 21 2.58 -19.96 -20.41
C ALA A 21 2.84 -18.46 -20.22
N THR A 22 2.63 -17.96 -19.01
CA THR A 22 2.82 -16.57 -18.60
C THR A 22 4.32 -16.24 -18.52
N SER A 23 5.12 -16.71 -19.48
CA SER A 23 6.56 -16.51 -19.52
C SER A 23 6.86 -15.19 -20.23
N CYS A 24 7.30 -14.20 -19.46
CA CYS A 24 7.80 -12.96 -20.00
C CYS A 24 8.97 -13.20 -20.94
N PRO A 25 9.04 -12.52 -22.10
CA PRO A 25 10.21 -12.58 -22.96
C PRO A 25 11.47 -12.21 -22.17
N PRO A 26 12.62 -12.87 -22.35
CA PRO A 26 13.85 -12.54 -21.62
C PRO A 26 14.24 -11.05 -21.73
N THR A 27 13.92 -10.44 -22.87
CA THR A 27 14.16 -9.03 -23.16
C THR A 27 13.35 -8.08 -22.26
N SER A 28 12.23 -8.50 -21.68
CA SER A 28 11.40 -7.63 -20.82
C SER A 28 12.09 -7.29 -19.51
N SER A 29 13.02 -8.14 -19.04
CA SER A 29 13.72 -7.93 -17.78
C SER A 29 14.54 -6.64 -17.73
N ASP A 30 14.99 -6.13 -18.87
CA ASP A 30 15.77 -4.89 -18.97
C ASP A 30 14.94 -3.66 -19.42
N ILE A 31 13.65 -3.85 -19.68
CA ILE A 31 12.76 -2.74 -20.04
C ILE A 31 12.37 -1.97 -18.79
N VAL A 32 12.60 -0.65 -18.81
CA VAL A 32 12.24 0.26 -17.73
C VAL A 32 10.76 0.59 -17.83
N SER A 33 10.02 0.53 -16.72
CA SER A 33 8.61 0.96 -16.67
C SER A 33 8.48 2.44 -17.07
N CYS A 34 7.35 2.80 -17.71
CA CYS A 34 7.10 4.12 -18.30
C CYS A 34 8.07 4.56 -19.42
N SER A 35 9.01 3.72 -19.85
CA SER A 35 9.83 3.99 -21.03
C SER A 35 9.06 3.76 -22.33
N THR A 36 9.61 4.25 -23.44
CA THR A 36 9.07 4.01 -24.78
C THR A 36 9.05 2.51 -25.14
N ASP A 37 10.00 1.72 -24.65
CA ASP A 37 10.08 0.27 -24.86
C ASP A 37 9.05 -0.52 -24.03
N ALA A 38 8.52 0.08 -22.97
CA ALA A 38 7.42 -0.49 -22.17
C ALA A 38 6.07 -0.42 -22.89
N ASN A 39 5.95 0.38 -23.95
CA ASN A 39 4.70 0.51 -24.69
C ASN A 39 4.32 -0.81 -25.36
N GLY A 40 3.13 -1.33 -25.01
CA GLY A 40 2.61 -2.58 -25.55
C GLY A 40 3.25 -3.84 -24.95
N GLN A 41 4.10 -3.71 -23.94
CA GLN A 41 4.54 -4.85 -23.14
C GLN A 41 3.37 -5.40 -22.32
N ASP A 42 3.42 -6.70 -22.03
CA ASP A 42 2.48 -7.31 -21.10
C ASP A 42 2.68 -6.70 -19.70
N ALA A 43 1.57 -6.27 -19.08
CA ALA A 43 1.55 -5.69 -17.75
C ALA A 43 1.99 -6.68 -16.64
N CYS A 44 2.05 -7.99 -16.94
CA CYS A 44 2.67 -9.01 -16.08
C CYS A 44 4.20 -9.05 -16.16
N CYS A 45 4.80 -8.37 -17.14
CA CYS A 45 6.24 -8.37 -17.39
C CYS A 45 6.90 -7.03 -17.11
N VAL A 46 6.17 -5.93 -17.31
CA VAL A 46 6.61 -4.58 -17.00
C VAL A 46 5.39 -3.81 -16.45
N PRO A 47 5.49 -3.14 -15.29
CA PRO A 47 4.36 -2.42 -14.72
C PRO A 47 3.77 -1.35 -15.66
N SER A 48 2.46 -1.42 -15.89
CA SER A 48 1.71 -0.50 -16.75
C SER A 48 0.20 -0.58 -16.48
N PRO A 49 -0.56 0.53 -16.55
CA PRO A 49 -0.13 1.92 -16.81
C PRO A 49 0.48 2.61 -15.59
N GLY A 50 0.34 2.02 -14.39
CA GLY A 50 1.05 2.43 -13.19
C GLY A 50 2.46 1.84 -13.20
N GLY A 51 3.47 2.66 -13.51
CA GLY A 51 4.86 2.21 -13.64
C GLY A 51 5.88 3.19 -13.05
N THR A 52 5.40 4.30 -12.50
CA THR A 52 6.20 5.18 -11.66
C THR A 52 5.82 4.90 -10.23
N PHE A 53 6.78 4.69 -9.36
CA PHE A 53 6.54 4.42 -7.95
C PHE A 53 7.11 5.56 -7.12
N LEU A 54 6.32 6.07 -6.19
CA LEU A 54 6.74 7.10 -5.25
C LEU A 54 6.96 6.44 -3.88
N PHE A 55 8.20 6.07 -3.60
CA PHE A 55 8.57 5.42 -2.36
C PHE A 55 8.77 6.45 -1.26
N LYS A 56 8.19 6.20 -0.07
CA LYS A 56 8.11 7.17 1.01
C LYS A 56 8.89 6.66 2.21
N GLN A 57 9.78 7.48 2.73
CA GLN A 57 10.46 7.24 4.00
C GLN A 57 10.18 8.39 4.95
N ARG A 58 9.78 8.06 6.17
CA ARG A 58 9.47 9.06 7.20
C ARG A 58 10.54 9.03 8.29
N PHE A 59 10.91 10.22 8.76
CA PHE A 59 11.82 10.37 9.88
C PHE A 59 11.07 10.25 11.20
N GLU A 60 11.59 9.42 12.09
CA GLU A 60 11.09 9.23 13.44
C GLU A 60 12.18 9.61 14.44
N PRO A 61 12.17 10.85 14.98
CA PRO A 61 13.19 11.31 15.90
C PRO A 61 13.20 10.49 17.20
N ASP A 62 12.05 10.01 17.66
CA ASP A 62 11.92 9.29 18.94
C ASP A 62 12.34 7.81 18.89
N LYS A 63 12.94 7.35 17.78
CA LYS A 63 13.30 5.95 17.56
C LYS A 63 14.81 5.78 17.39
N GLY A 64 15.46 5.12 18.35
CA GLY A 64 16.92 5.00 18.42
C GLY A 64 17.54 6.15 19.22
N ASP A 65 18.87 6.29 19.22
CA ASP A 65 19.58 7.39 19.89
C ASP A 65 19.70 8.64 19.00
N GLU A 66 19.61 8.46 17.68
CA GLU A 66 19.82 9.50 16.66
C GLU A 66 18.57 9.69 15.77
N GLY A 67 17.43 9.09 16.16
CA GLY A 67 16.27 8.94 15.29
C GLY A 67 16.51 7.89 14.20
N ARG A 68 15.47 7.58 13.42
CA ARG A 68 15.57 6.66 12.28
C ARG A 68 14.73 7.10 11.10
N TRP A 69 15.10 6.63 9.91
CA TRP A 69 14.26 6.70 8.72
C TRP A 69 13.59 5.36 8.52
N GLY A 70 12.25 5.31 8.61
CA GLY A 70 11.46 4.11 8.39
C GLY A 70 10.70 4.14 7.06
N ILE A 71 10.24 2.98 6.62
CA ILE A 71 9.34 2.85 5.46
C ILE A 71 7.97 3.40 5.83
N ASP A 72 7.49 4.39 5.07
CA ASP A 72 6.15 4.96 5.26
C ASP A 72 5.13 4.36 4.27
N GLY A 73 5.58 4.04 3.06
CA GLY A 73 4.79 3.33 2.07
C GLY A 73 5.22 3.60 0.63
N LEU A 74 4.35 3.22 -0.30
CA LEU A 74 4.59 3.33 -1.74
C LEU A 74 3.29 3.74 -2.44
N ASP A 75 3.35 4.79 -3.27
CA ASP A 75 2.25 5.16 -4.16
C ASP A 75 2.59 4.76 -5.61
N VAL A 76 1.60 4.26 -6.35
CA VAL A 76 1.76 3.90 -7.76
C VAL A 76 1.20 5.01 -8.63
N LEU A 77 2.05 5.68 -9.39
CA LEU A 77 1.70 6.77 -10.28
C LEU A 77 1.58 6.26 -11.72
N ASP A 78 0.58 6.80 -12.42
CA ASP A 78 0.35 6.53 -13.84
C ASP A 78 1.47 7.15 -14.69
N CYS A 79 2.00 6.38 -15.65
CA CYS A 79 3.13 6.78 -16.48
C CYS A 79 2.88 8.04 -17.32
N SER A 80 1.61 8.34 -17.66
CA SER A 80 1.28 9.46 -18.54
C SER A 80 0.97 10.74 -17.76
N SER A 81 0.28 10.60 -16.64
CA SER A 81 -0.24 11.73 -15.86
C SER A 81 0.58 12.05 -14.61
N ASN A 82 1.51 11.17 -14.19
CA ASN A 82 2.23 11.23 -12.91
C ASN A 82 1.30 11.41 -11.70
N SER A 83 0.03 11.02 -11.85
CA SER A 83 -0.99 11.08 -10.82
C SER A 83 -1.18 9.70 -10.21
N ILE A 84 -1.63 9.64 -8.96
CA ILE A 84 -1.90 8.38 -8.27
C ILE A 84 -2.89 7.56 -9.10
N THR A 85 -2.50 6.34 -9.44
CA THR A 85 -3.31 5.42 -10.22
C THR A 85 -4.49 4.96 -9.36
N PRO A 86 -5.75 5.18 -9.77
CA PRO A 86 -6.89 4.65 -9.04
C PRO A 86 -6.90 3.12 -9.14
N GLN A 87 -7.38 2.47 -8.09
CA GLN A 87 -7.52 1.02 -8.08
C GLN A 87 -8.51 0.57 -9.14
N LYS A 88 -8.09 -0.41 -9.95
CA LYS A 88 -8.95 -1.02 -10.97
C LYS A 88 -9.74 -2.19 -10.38
N PRO A 89 -10.85 -2.60 -11.00
CA PRO A 89 -11.56 -3.82 -10.62
C PRO A 89 -10.70 -5.10 -10.73
N THR A 90 -9.65 -5.09 -11.55
CA THR A 90 -8.69 -6.20 -11.73
C THR A 90 -7.58 -6.22 -10.71
N ALA A 91 -7.52 -5.23 -9.81
CA ALA A 91 -6.53 -5.16 -8.76
C ALA A 91 -6.55 -6.44 -7.90
N PRO A 92 -5.41 -6.89 -7.38
CA PRO A 92 -5.35 -7.90 -6.34
C PRO A 92 -6.33 -7.62 -5.21
N ARG A 93 -6.70 -8.69 -4.51
CA ARG A 93 -7.66 -8.65 -3.42
C ARG A 93 -7.14 -7.78 -2.27
N ALA A 94 -8.07 -7.10 -1.59
CA ALA A 94 -7.78 -6.51 -0.28
C ALA A 94 -7.78 -7.62 0.77
N TYR A 95 -6.76 -7.65 1.61
CA TYR A 95 -6.59 -8.62 2.69
C TYR A 95 -6.65 -7.89 4.03
N SER A 96 -7.09 -8.57 5.09
CA SER A 96 -6.98 -8.04 6.45
C SER A 96 -5.55 -8.12 6.98
N HIS A 97 -5.22 -7.37 8.02
CA HIS A 97 -3.93 -7.44 8.70
C HIS A 97 -3.55 -8.87 9.14
N GLU A 98 -4.50 -9.71 9.57
CA GLU A 98 -4.21 -11.11 9.91
C GLU A 98 -3.88 -11.98 8.68
N GLU A 99 -4.56 -11.74 7.55
CA GLU A 99 -4.23 -12.40 6.29
C GLU A 99 -2.83 -11.98 5.81
N ILE A 100 -2.52 -10.68 5.84
CA ILE A 100 -1.19 -10.14 5.48
C ILE A 100 -0.10 -10.76 6.35
N GLY A 101 -0.24 -10.72 7.68
CA GLY A 101 0.72 -11.32 8.61
C GLY A 101 0.89 -12.82 8.36
N SER A 102 -0.22 -13.54 8.11
CA SER A 102 -0.18 -14.98 7.79
C SER A 102 0.55 -15.27 6.47
N PHE A 103 0.32 -14.51 5.41
CA PHE A 103 1.01 -14.71 4.12
C PHE A 103 2.50 -14.46 4.24
N CYS A 104 2.89 -13.39 4.93
CA CYS A 104 4.29 -13.02 5.10
C CYS A 104 5.05 -14.01 6.00
N THR A 105 4.48 -14.40 7.15
CA THR A 105 5.12 -15.35 8.09
C THR A 105 5.24 -16.78 7.54
N THR A 106 4.33 -17.21 6.67
CA THR A 106 4.38 -18.55 6.05
C THR A 106 5.16 -18.58 4.75
N SER A 107 5.53 -17.41 4.20
CA SER A 107 6.27 -17.31 2.97
C SER A 107 7.74 -17.68 3.15
N PRO A 108 8.33 -18.44 2.21
CA PRO A 108 9.77 -18.67 2.19
C PRO A 108 10.58 -17.39 1.96
N THR A 109 9.97 -16.31 1.46
CA THR A 109 10.62 -15.02 1.21
C THR A 109 11.14 -14.35 2.48
N PHE A 110 10.32 -14.33 3.54
CA PHE A 110 10.70 -13.71 4.82
C PHE A 110 11.46 -14.67 5.74
N GLY A 111 11.11 -15.96 5.70
CA GLY A 111 11.67 -16.94 6.62
C GLY A 111 11.55 -16.51 8.09
N ALA A 112 12.66 -16.48 8.81
CA ALA A 112 12.71 -16.11 10.23
C ALA A 112 12.88 -14.59 10.48
N GLU A 113 12.96 -13.77 9.43
CA GLU A 113 13.30 -12.34 9.53
C GLU A 113 12.08 -11.42 9.52
N TYR A 114 10.86 -11.99 9.58
CA TYR A 114 9.60 -11.25 9.57
C TYR A 114 9.59 -10.05 10.54
N GLU A 115 9.97 -10.25 11.81
CA GLU A 115 10.00 -9.19 12.82
C GLU A 115 11.03 -8.09 12.50
N THR A 116 12.13 -8.45 11.83
CA THR A 116 13.15 -7.47 11.42
C THR A 116 12.60 -6.56 10.33
N TRP A 117 11.91 -7.13 9.34
CA TRP A 117 11.35 -6.36 8.24
C TRP A 117 10.14 -5.53 8.69
N GLU A 118 9.30 -6.06 9.58
CA GLU A 118 8.25 -5.27 10.23
C GLU A 118 8.84 -4.05 10.94
N ALA A 119 9.95 -4.23 11.66
CA ALA A 119 10.60 -3.14 12.40
C ALA A 119 11.18 -2.03 11.50
N GLU A 120 11.33 -2.23 10.18
CA GLU A 120 11.78 -1.18 9.27
C GLU A 120 10.70 -0.14 8.94
N TRP A 121 9.43 -0.46 9.19
CA TRP A 121 8.32 0.42 8.89
C TRP A 121 8.17 1.51 9.95
N ALA A 122 7.86 2.72 9.51
CA ALA A 122 7.61 3.86 10.37
C ALA A 122 6.25 3.71 11.06
N GLU A 123 6.18 3.93 12.37
CA GLU A 123 4.96 3.75 13.16
C GLU A 123 4.01 4.91 12.91
N SER A 124 2.76 4.63 12.54
CA SER A 124 1.83 5.69 12.12
C SER A 124 1.11 6.35 13.31
N GLU A 125 0.71 5.56 14.32
CA GLU A 125 -0.02 6.04 15.52
C GLU A 125 0.32 5.20 16.77
N VAL A 126 0.21 5.81 17.95
CA VAL A 126 0.38 5.09 19.23
C VAL A 126 -0.71 4.02 19.37
N GLY A 127 -0.29 2.75 19.36
CA GLY A 127 -1.18 1.60 19.55
C GLY A 127 -1.65 0.93 18.26
N GLU A 128 -1.26 1.43 17.08
CA GLU A 128 -1.40 0.68 15.83
C GLU A 128 -0.32 -0.40 15.73
N GLY A 129 -0.69 -1.62 15.34
CA GLY A 129 0.27 -2.67 15.05
C GLY A 129 0.88 -2.55 13.65
N LEU A 130 2.04 -3.19 13.46
CA LEU A 130 2.76 -3.15 12.17
C LEU A 130 1.99 -3.86 11.05
N GLU A 131 1.22 -4.90 11.37
CA GLU A 131 0.36 -5.59 10.40
C GLU A 131 -0.75 -4.68 9.83
N GLU A 132 -1.31 -3.76 10.64
CA GLU A 132 -2.28 -2.77 10.18
C GLU A 132 -1.65 -1.72 9.26
N ILE A 133 -0.38 -1.36 9.52
CA ILE A 133 0.41 -0.52 8.61
C ILE A 133 0.65 -1.24 7.28
N TRP A 134 0.96 -2.53 7.33
CA TRP A 134 1.17 -3.37 6.14
C TRP A 134 -0.12 -3.58 5.36
N GLU A 135 -1.25 -3.81 6.03
CA GLU A 135 -2.58 -3.83 5.42
C GLU A 135 -2.83 -2.53 4.64
N ARG A 136 -2.56 -1.39 5.26
CA ARG A 136 -2.71 -0.08 4.62
C ARG A 136 -1.81 0.05 3.39
N ALA A 137 -0.54 -0.32 3.51
CA ALA A 137 0.44 -0.24 2.42
C ALA A 137 0.08 -1.14 1.23
N TRP A 138 -0.34 -2.37 1.50
CA TRP A 138 -0.89 -3.27 0.49
C TRP A 138 -2.12 -2.65 -0.18
N ARG A 139 -3.04 -2.14 0.64
CA ARG A 139 -4.29 -1.55 0.18
C ARG A 139 -4.05 -0.35 -0.73
N THR A 140 -3.13 0.57 -0.41
CA THR A 140 -2.92 1.81 -1.17
C THR A 140 -1.94 1.65 -2.33
N GLY A 141 -0.89 0.85 -2.15
CA GLY A 141 0.19 0.68 -3.12
C GLY A 141 0.16 -0.68 -3.82
N GLY A 142 0.34 -1.77 -3.06
CA GLY A 142 0.61 -3.11 -3.61
C GLY A 142 -0.45 -3.61 -4.59
N ARG A 143 -1.73 -3.35 -4.30
CA ARG A 143 -2.86 -3.70 -5.19
C ARG A 143 -2.90 -2.92 -6.50
N SER A 144 -2.12 -1.86 -6.65
CA SER A 144 -2.08 -1.07 -7.88
C SER A 144 -0.95 -1.51 -8.82
N ILE A 145 -0.16 -2.52 -8.43
CA ILE A 145 1.00 -3.01 -9.18
C ILE A 145 0.58 -4.14 -10.12
N SER A 146 0.65 -3.90 -11.43
CA SER A 146 0.11 -4.85 -12.42
C SER A 146 0.83 -6.20 -12.45
N THR A 147 2.13 -6.24 -12.14
CA THR A 147 2.93 -7.48 -12.14
C THR A 147 2.66 -8.37 -10.93
N LEU A 148 1.90 -7.87 -9.95
CA LEU A 148 1.41 -8.59 -8.77
C LEU A 148 -0.06 -9.02 -8.92
N GLU A 149 -0.68 -8.82 -10.08
CA GLU A 149 -2.02 -9.35 -10.34
C GLU A 149 -1.99 -10.90 -10.34
N PRO A 150 -3.00 -11.59 -9.75
CA PRO A 150 -3.03 -13.05 -9.69
C PRO A 150 -2.86 -13.75 -11.05
N ARG A 151 -3.33 -13.11 -12.13
CA ARG A 151 -3.19 -13.63 -13.51
C ARG A 151 -1.74 -13.70 -14.01
N CYS A 152 -0.80 -13.07 -13.29
CA CYS A 152 0.62 -13.02 -13.63
C CYS A 152 1.43 -14.17 -13.00
N PHE A 153 0.77 -15.00 -12.19
CA PHE A 153 1.35 -16.17 -11.52
C PHE A 153 0.83 -17.45 -12.17
N ASP A 154 1.73 -18.40 -12.36
CA ASP A 154 1.35 -19.74 -12.80
C ASP A 154 0.90 -20.54 -11.58
N ASP A 155 -0.22 -21.27 -11.70
CA ASP A 155 -0.83 -22.04 -10.59
C ASP A 155 -1.08 -21.21 -9.32
N TYR A 156 -1.63 -20.01 -9.51
CA TYR A 156 -1.76 -18.99 -8.47
C TYR A 156 -2.32 -19.50 -7.13
N VAL A 157 -1.60 -19.18 -6.06
CA VAL A 157 -2.02 -19.38 -4.67
C VAL A 157 -2.37 -18.04 -4.05
N VAL A 158 -3.55 -17.96 -3.44
CA VAL A 158 -4.05 -16.73 -2.82
C VAL A 158 -3.02 -16.15 -1.83
N GLY A 159 -2.59 -14.91 -2.08
CA GLY A 159 -1.71 -14.16 -1.20
C GLY A 159 -0.22 -14.34 -1.49
N GLU A 160 0.19 -15.14 -2.48
CA GLU A 160 1.62 -15.33 -2.82
C GLU A 160 2.29 -14.05 -3.32
N GLU A 161 1.52 -13.09 -3.83
CA GLU A 161 1.97 -11.79 -4.29
C GLU A 161 2.31 -10.83 -3.15
N VAL A 162 1.69 -11.02 -1.97
CA VAL A 162 1.80 -10.12 -0.83
C VAL A 162 3.24 -10.09 -0.29
N PRO A 163 3.90 -11.23 -0.04
CA PRO A 163 5.28 -11.21 0.42
C PRO A 163 6.25 -10.56 -0.57
N LEU A 164 6.02 -10.75 -1.88
CA LEU A 164 6.87 -10.18 -2.93
C LEU A 164 6.81 -8.66 -2.96
N PHE A 165 5.65 -8.07 -2.64
CA PHE A 165 5.51 -6.62 -2.50
C PHE A 165 6.41 -6.06 -1.41
N PHE A 166 6.35 -6.67 -0.21
CA PHE A 166 7.13 -6.21 0.93
C PHE A 166 8.63 -6.48 0.76
N ASP A 167 9.02 -7.59 0.14
CA ASP A 167 10.41 -7.89 -0.24
C ASP A 167 10.98 -6.84 -1.18
N SER A 168 10.20 -6.42 -2.18
CA SER A 168 10.66 -5.39 -3.12
C SER A 168 10.87 -4.05 -2.42
N ILE A 169 9.96 -3.69 -1.50
CA ILE A 169 10.07 -2.46 -0.73
C ILE A 169 11.25 -2.52 0.26
N HIS A 170 11.47 -3.65 0.91
CA HIS A 170 12.63 -3.89 1.77
C HIS A 170 13.94 -3.65 1.01
N HIS A 171 14.12 -4.29 -0.16
CA HIS A 171 15.30 -4.10 -0.98
C HIS A 171 15.49 -2.65 -1.43
N LEU A 172 14.41 -1.93 -1.76
CA LEU A 172 14.48 -0.51 -2.09
C LEU A 172 14.92 0.32 -0.88
N HIS A 173 14.33 0.08 0.29
CA HIS A 173 14.68 0.76 1.54
C HIS A 173 16.16 0.62 1.88
N GLN A 174 16.67 -0.61 1.84
CA GLN A 174 18.07 -0.95 2.10
C GLN A 174 19.03 -0.33 1.08
N SER A 175 18.57 -0.04 -0.15
CA SER A 175 19.42 0.60 -1.17
C SER A 175 19.59 2.11 -0.99
N LEU A 176 18.72 2.77 -0.20
CA LEU A 176 18.67 4.23 -0.07
C LEU A 176 19.26 4.75 1.24
N GLU A 177 19.19 4.01 2.36
CA GLU A 177 19.75 4.37 3.68
C GLU A 177 19.91 5.89 3.95
N PRO A 178 18.83 6.69 4.05
CA PRO A 178 18.92 8.17 4.06
C PRO A 178 19.81 8.72 5.18
N TRP A 179 19.77 8.08 6.34
CA TRP A 179 20.65 8.39 7.47
C TRP A 179 22.12 8.48 7.05
N ARG A 180 22.59 7.41 6.41
CA ARG A 180 23.99 7.27 5.99
C ARG A 180 24.34 8.29 4.92
N LEU A 181 23.46 8.51 3.94
CA LEU A 181 23.68 9.48 2.86
C LEU A 181 23.83 10.91 3.37
N LEU A 182 22.99 11.30 4.34
CA LEU A 182 23.02 12.60 4.98
C LEU A 182 24.28 12.74 5.86
N ALA A 183 24.56 11.74 6.71
CA ALA A 183 25.73 11.75 7.60
C ALA A 183 27.06 11.79 6.83
N ASP A 184 27.16 11.10 5.68
CA ASP A 184 28.33 11.15 4.81
C ASP A 184 28.60 12.54 4.21
N SER A 185 27.64 13.47 4.32
CA SER A 185 27.74 14.87 3.92
C SER A 185 27.68 15.84 5.11
N ASP A 186 27.97 15.34 6.33
CA ASP A 186 27.93 16.08 7.59
C ASP A 186 26.53 16.67 7.93
N ILE A 187 25.46 16.09 7.38
CA ILE A 187 24.06 16.44 7.72
C ILE A 187 23.57 15.45 8.76
N THR A 188 23.55 15.88 10.02
CA THR A 188 23.07 15.08 11.15
C THR A 188 21.96 15.81 11.92
N PRO A 189 21.13 15.09 12.68
CA PRO A 189 20.19 15.68 13.60
C PRO A 189 20.88 16.65 14.56
N SER A 190 20.26 17.81 14.78
CA SER A 190 20.83 18.86 15.61
C SER A 190 19.75 19.82 16.10
N GLU A 191 19.85 20.24 17.37
CA GLU A 191 19.01 21.30 17.95
C GLU A 191 19.39 22.70 17.46
N GLY A 192 20.61 22.89 16.95
CA GLY A 192 21.19 24.22 16.72
C GLY A 192 21.65 24.49 15.29
N ILE A 193 21.54 23.51 14.40
CA ILE A 193 21.94 23.62 13.00
C ILE A 193 20.70 23.45 12.14
N THR A 194 20.58 24.30 11.13
CA THR A 194 19.59 24.17 10.06
C THR A 194 20.32 23.96 8.74
N TYR A 195 19.59 23.39 7.78
CA TYR A 195 20.13 23.03 6.48
C TYR A 195 19.33 23.70 5.35
N SER A 196 19.97 23.84 4.20
CA SER A 196 19.29 24.18 2.95
C SER A 196 18.67 22.93 2.31
N ARG A 197 17.62 23.12 1.52
CA ARG A 197 17.04 22.04 0.72
C ARG A 197 18.06 21.45 -0.25
N ALA A 198 18.90 22.31 -0.83
CA ALA A 198 19.93 21.91 -1.78
C ALA A 198 21.02 21.02 -1.13
N GLU A 199 21.44 21.31 0.10
CA GLU A 199 22.38 20.44 0.83
C GLU A 199 21.79 19.04 1.04
N ILE A 200 20.55 18.97 1.52
CA ILE A 200 19.85 17.71 1.77
C ILE A 200 19.67 16.91 0.47
N THR A 201 19.12 17.54 -0.58
CA THR A 201 18.87 16.82 -1.85
C THR A 201 20.16 16.39 -2.54
N ASN A 202 21.23 17.20 -2.48
CA ASN A 202 22.53 16.83 -3.04
C ASN A 202 23.17 15.66 -2.29
N ALA A 203 23.10 15.65 -0.95
CA ALA A 203 23.61 14.55 -0.13
C ALA A 203 22.89 13.23 -0.46
N LEU A 204 21.57 13.26 -0.60
CA LEU A 204 20.74 12.11 -0.93
C LEU A 204 20.95 11.61 -2.37
N THR A 205 21.12 12.53 -3.32
CA THR A 205 21.28 12.18 -4.75
C THR A 205 22.68 11.70 -5.08
N GLY A 206 23.72 12.23 -4.43
CA GLY A 206 25.11 12.12 -4.87
C GLY A 206 25.63 10.69 -5.00
N LYS A 207 25.23 9.77 -4.10
CA LYS A 207 25.69 8.37 -4.13
C LYS A 207 24.71 7.41 -4.80
N THR A 208 23.41 7.71 -4.74
CA THR A 208 22.35 6.80 -5.20
C THR A 208 21.97 7.06 -6.65
N GLY A 209 22.09 8.31 -7.11
CA GLY A 209 21.57 8.77 -8.40
C GLY A 209 20.04 8.93 -8.44
N PHE A 210 19.36 8.69 -7.31
CA PHE A 210 17.93 8.94 -7.13
C PHE A 210 17.75 10.36 -6.62
N GLU A 211 16.88 11.13 -7.28
CA GLU A 211 16.60 12.53 -6.92
C GLU A 211 15.32 12.61 -6.09
N PRO A 212 15.41 12.84 -4.76
CA PRO A 212 14.24 12.84 -3.91
C PRO A 212 13.54 14.19 -3.85
N TYR A 213 12.26 14.14 -3.44
CA TYR A 213 11.56 15.29 -2.89
C TYR A 213 11.56 15.22 -1.36
N VAL A 214 11.95 16.31 -0.72
CA VAL A 214 11.98 16.40 0.74
C VAL A 214 10.81 17.26 1.21
N SER A 215 9.98 16.71 2.10
CA SER A 215 8.81 17.40 2.66
C SER A 215 9.00 17.69 4.14
N CYS A 216 8.45 18.84 4.55
CA CYS A 216 8.61 19.39 5.89
C CYS A 216 7.24 19.66 6.53
N VAL A 217 7.18 19.52 7.86
CA VAL A 217 6.10 20.03 8.70
C VAL A 217 6.66 21.17 9.53
N ASN A 218 6.16 22.40 9.33
CA ASN A 218 6.66 23.60 10.01
C ASN A 218 8.20 23.73 9.93
N GLU A 219 8.76 23.69 8.72
CA GLU A 219 10.22 23.79 8.46
C GLU A 219 11.06 22.62 9.01
N THR A 220 10.44 21.64 9.66
CA THR A 220 11.10 20.43 10.16
C THR A 220 10.95 19.31 9.14
N ILE A 221 12.06 18.66 8.77
CA ILE A 221 12.04 17.54 7.83
C ILE A 221 11.17 16.40 8.38
N SER A 222 10.30 15.87 7.53
CA SER A 222 9.32 14.84 7.90
C SER A 222 9.44 13.61 7.03
N THR A 223 9.38 13.79 5.71
CA THR A 223 9.27 12.67 4.77
C THR A 223 10.15 12.92 3.55
N ILE A 224 10.82 11.87 3.08
CA ILE A 224 11.51 11.84 1.79
C ILE A 224 10.70 10.99 0.83
N PHE A 225 10.46 11.51 -0.36
CA PHE A 225 9.76 10.84 -1.44
C PHE A 225 10.75 10.54 -2.56
N TRP A 226 10.82 9.30 -2.99
CA TRP A 226 11.75 8.79 -4.01
C TRP A 226 10.97 8.34 -5.24
N PRO A 227 10.97 9.13 -6.33
CA PRO A 227 10.42 8.71 -7.61
C PRO A 227 11.34 7.64 -8.23
N VAL A 228 10.79 6.45 -8.46
CA VAL A 228 11.52 5.32 -9.06
C VAL A 228 10.71 4.65 -10.16
N HIS A 229 11.42 4.13 -11.16
CA HIS A 229 10.91 3.13 -12.10
C HIS A 229 11.48 1.76 -11.74
N VAL A 230 11.00 0.71 -12.40
CA VAL A 230 11.55 -0.64 -12.28
C VAL A 230 12.00 -1.17 -13.64
N LYS A 231 12.98 -2.06 -13.65
CA LYS A 231 13.35 -2.85 -14.83
C LYS A 231 12.71 -4.23 -14.75
N GLY A 232 11.89 -4.59 -15.73
CA GLY A 232 11.15 -5.84 -15.70
C GLY A 232 10.02 -5.80 -14.67
N LYS A 233 9.88 -6.88 -13.89
CA LYS A 233 8.80 -6.99 -12.91
C LYS A 233 9.10 -6.20 -11.65
N PHE A 234 8.06 -5.76 -10.94
CA PHE A 234 8.23 -5.08 -9.65
C PHE A 234 8.94 -5.99 -8.64
N GLN A 235 8.50 -7.26 -8.55
CA GLN A 235 9.04 -8.29 -7.66
C GLN A 235 10.47 -8.74 -7.96
N ASP A 236 11.11 -8.22 -9.02
CA ASP A 236 12.52 -8.46 -9.29
C ASP A 236 13.44 -7.46 -8.56
N SER A 237 12.87 -6.46 -7.87
CA SER A 237 13.58 -5.47 -7.05
C SER A 237 14.64 -4.65 -7.80
N ARG A 238 14.48 -4.48 -9.12
CA ARG A 238 15.43 -3.74 -9.98
C ARG A 238 14.99 -2.28 -10.18
N PHE A 239 15.07 -1.49 -9.12
CA PHE A 239 14.68 -0.08 -9.15
C PHE A 239 15.71 0.82 -9.84
N VAL A 240 15.23 1.85 -10.55
CA VAL A 240 16.05 2.89 -11.18
C VAL A 240 15.44 4.27 -10.96
N ALA A 241 16.26 5.31 -10.94
CA ALA A 241 15.80 6.68 -10.73
C ALA A 241 14.85 7.17 -11.83
N ALA A 242 13.71 7.77 -11.43
CA ALA A 242 12.74 8.36 -12.34
C ALA A 242 12.98 9.87 -12.51
N LYS A 243 14.01 10.23 -13.28
CA LYS A 243 14.54 11.61 -13.37
C LYS A 243 13.58 12.64 -13.95
N ASP A 244 12.63 12.21 -14.77
CA ASP A 244 11.71 13.10 -15.48
C ASP A 244 10.31 13.17 -14.82
N VAL A 245 10.16 12.60 -13.62
CA VAL A 245 8.89 12.57 -12.90
C VAL A 245 8.78 13.79 -11.99
N GLN A 246 7.81 14.65 -12.27
CA GLN A 246 7.44 15.73 -11.37
C GLN A 246 6.32 15.30 -10.43
N VAL A 247 6.61 15.32 -9.12
CA VAL A 247 5.64 15.01 -8.08
C VAL A 247 4.98 16.31 -7.62
N THR A 248 3.83 16.64 -8.20
CA THR A 248 3.14 17.94 -7.97
C THR A 248 2.25 17.97 -6.73
N HIS A 249 1.99 16.81 -6.10
CA HIS A 249 1.11 16.69 -4.94
C HIS A 249 1.87 16.66 -3.61
N VAL A 250 3.19 16.87 -3.62
CA VAL A 250 4.03 16.90 -2.42
C VAL A 250 4.53 18.33 -2.20
N GLU A 251 4.21 18.89 -1.04
CA GLU A 251 4.78 20.17 -0.62
C GLU A 251 6.24 19.98 -0.22
N SER A 252 7.13 20.66 -0.94
CA SER A 252 8.57 20.63 -0.66
C SER A 252 8.93 21.53 0.51
N CYS A 253 9.97 21.15 1.26
CA CYS A 253 10.59 21.98 2.28
C CYS A 253 10.98 23.38 1.75
N PRO A 254 11.10 24.40 2.64
CA PRO A 254 11.64 25.71 2.26
C PRO A 254 13.06 25.60 1.70
N GLU A 255 13.54 26.65 1.01
CA GLU A 255 14.90 26.64 0.44
C GLU A 255 15.99 26.57 1.50
N GLU A 256 15.76 27.21 2.65
CA GLU A 256 16.71 27.37 3.76
C GLU A 256 16.00 27.16 5.09
N GLY A 257 16.76 26.97 6.16
CA GLY A 257 16.23 26.92 7.53
C GLY A 257 15.56 25.59 7.90
N ILE A 258 15.86 24.51 7.18
CA ILE A 258 15.26 23.20 7.46
C ILE A 258 15.84 22.63 8.75
N HIS A 259 14.96 22.31 9.69
CA HIS A 259 15.30 21.63 10.94
C HIS A 259 15.37 20.12 10.73
N TYR A 260 16.47 19.50 11.18
CA TYR A 260 16.61 18.06 11.28
C TYR A 260 16.69 17.68 12.77
N PRO A 261 15.58 17.25 13.39
CA PRO A 261 15.51 17.23 14.84
C PRO A 261 16.31 16.07 15.43
N SER A 262 17.16 16.38 16.40
CA SER A 262 17.70 15.37 17.32
C SER A 262 16.66 15.00 18.37
N ILE A 263 16.87 13.88 19.05
CA ILE A 263 16.09 13.55 20.24
C ILE A 263 16.42 14.63 21.28
N PRO A 264 15.43 15.35 21.85
CA PRO A 264 15.71 16.16 23.02
C PRO A 264 16.29 15.23 24.07
N ASN A 265 17.43 15.59 24.68
CA ASN A 265 18.04 14.84 25.78
C ASN A 265 16.99 14.56 26.86
N VAL A 266 16.27 13.43 26.76
CA VAL A 266 15.39 12.96 27.81
C VAL A 266 16.33 12.61 28.95
N PRO A 267 16.23 13.25 30.13
CA PRO A 267 17.01 12.84 31.27
C PRO A 267 16.81 11.33 31.43
N ARG A 268 17.91 10.57 31.35
CA ARG A 268 17.93 9.11 31.50
C ARG A 268 16.93 8.72 32.58
N ALA A 269 15.90 7.97 32.18
CA ALA A 269 14.87 7.52 33.10
C ALA A 269 15.54 6.91 34.34
N GLY A 270 15.20 7.45 35.52
CA GLY A 270 15.52 6.80 36.80
C GLY A 270 14.94 5.38 36.82
N PRO A 271 15.32 4.55 37.83
CA PRO A 271 15.03 3.12 37.83
C PRO A 271 13.57 2.82 37.47
N SER A 272 13.43 2.07 36.38
CA SER A 272 12.22 1.63 35.72
C SER A 272 11.14 1.16 36.71
N HIS A 273 9.95 1.74 36.59
CA HIS A 273 8.74 0.94 36.80
C HIS A 273 8.63 0.01 35.59
N THR A 274 8.80 -1.29 35.83
CA THR A 274 8.58 -2.34 34.86
C THR A 274 7.11 -2.33 34.46
N TRP A 275 6.78 -1.67 33.35
CA TRP A 275 5.61 -2.04 32.60
C TRP A 275 5.94 -3.38 31.94
N ASP A 276 5.19 -4.41 32.32
CA ASP A 276 5.22 -5.70 31.65
C ASP A 276 4.96 -5.43 30.16
N PRO A 277 5.86 -5.84 29.24
CA PRO A 277 5.51 -5.87 27.84
C PRO A 277 4.34 -6.85 27.73
N ILE A 278 3.18 -6.37 27.28
CA ILE A 278 2.19 -7.28 26.72
C ILE A 278 2.89 -7.92 25.54
N THR A 279 3.45 -9.11 25.75
CA THR A 279 4.05 -9.90 24.70
C THR A 279 2.94 -10.16 23.69
N ARG A 280 3.00 -9.48 22.54
CA ARG A 280 2.14 -9.79 21.40
C ARG A 280 2.31 -11.29 21.13
N PRO A 281 1.25 -12.10 21.18
CA PRO A 281 1.36 -13.48 20.77
C PRO A 281 1.79 -13.48 19.30
N SER A 282 2.81 -14.28 18.95
CA SER A 282 3.16 -14.52 17.55
C SER A 282 1.88 -14.80 16.75
N PRO A 283 1.69 -14.17 15.57
CA PRO A 283 0.56 -14.44 14.70
C PRO A 283 0.43 -15.96 14.49
N ARG A 284 -0.78 -16.48 14.67
CA ARG A 284 -1.06 -17.89 14.40
C ARG A 284 -1.50 -18.01 12.95
N SER A 285 -0.73 -18.74 12.15
CA SER A 285 -1.05 -19.00 10.74
C SER A 285 -2.50 -19.47 10.58
N LEU A 286 -3.27 -18.82 9.72
CA LEU A 286 -4.59 -19.30 9.35
C LEU A 286 -4.43 -20.53 8.44
N SER A 287 -5.26 -21.57 8.64
CA SER A 287 -5.25 -22.70 7.73
C SER A 287 -5.82 -22.30 6.36
N GLN A 288 -5.34 -22.91 5.28
CA GLN A 288 -5.89 -22.69 3.93
C GLN A 288 -7.42 -22.89 3.90
N GLU A 289 -7.92 -23.91 4.62
CA GLU A 289 -9.37 -24.13 4.76
C GLU A 289 -10.12 -22.99 5.49
N ALA A 290 -9.46 -22.31 6.44
CA ALA A 290 -10.06 -21.17 7.15
C ALA A 290 -10.12 -19.94 6.25
N ILE A 291 -9.09 -19.73 5.42
CA ILE A 291 -9.05 -18.70 4.39
C ILE A 291 -10.17 -18.95 3.36
N GLU A 292 -10.29 -20.17 2.83
CA GLU A 292 -11.36 -20.55 1.88
C GLU A 292 -12.78 -20.43 2.47
N ARG A 293 -12.96 -20.76 3.75
CA ARG A 293 -14.27 -20.62 4.44
C ARG A 293 -14.71 -19.16 4.61
N SER A 294 -13.78 -18.27 4.93
CA SER A 294 -14.03 -16.82 4.97
C SER A 294 -14.52 -16.30 3.61
N GLN A 295 -13.92 -16.78 2.52
CA GLN A 295 -14.26 -16.38 1.15
C GLN A 295 -15.66 -16.81 0.71
N ASN A 296 -16.15 -17.96 1.19
CA ASN A 296 -17.50 -18.44 0.86
C ASN A 296 -18.62 -17.76 1.66
N GLN A 297 -18.33 -17.13 2.79
CA GLN A 297 -19.33 -16.37 3.55
C GLN A 297 -19.67 -15.03 2.90
N GLY A 298 -18.72 -14.39 2.21
CA GLY A 298 -18.96 -13.16 1.43
C GLY A 298 -19.77 -13.35 0.14
N ARG A 299 -19.99 -14.61 -0.30
CA ARG A 299 -20.75 -14.95 -1.52
C ARG A 299 -22.22 -15.30 -1.27
N ARG A 300 -22.65 -15.35 0.00
CA ARG A 300 -24.01 -15.79 0.39
C ARG A 300 -24.99 -14.65 0.67
N SER A 301 -24.61 -13.39 0.49
CA SER A 301 -25.47 -12.24 0.81
C SER A 301 -26.27 -11.67 -0.37
N ASP A 302 -26.22 -12.27 -1.56
CA ASP A 302 -27.08 -11.88 -2.69
C ASP A 302 -27.82 -13.11 -3.23
N GLY A 303 -29.08 -13.27 -2.85
CA GLY A 303 -29.97 -14.32 -3.36
C GLY A 303 -31.14 -14.61 -2.42
N ASP A 304 -32.29 -14.03 -2.75
CA ASP A 304 -33.61 -14.23 -2.12
C ASP A 304 -33.99 -15.73 -2.01
N ASP A 305 -34.65 -16.13 -0.91
CA ASP A 305 -36.08 -16.47 -0.95
C ASP A 305 -36.62 -17.01 0.39
N GLU A 306 -37.91 -16.75 0.53
CA GLU A 306 -38.87 -17.04 1.60
C GLU A 306 -38.99 -18.55 1.94
N ASP A 307 -39.14 -18.89 3.24
CA ASP A 307 -40.23 -19.75 3.73
C ASP A 307 -40.17 -20.06 5.26
N ALA A 308 -41.25 -19.65 5.94
CA ALA A 308 -41.92 -20.11 7.16
C ALA A 308 -41.26 -21.00 8.27
N ALA A 309 -41.14 -20.39 9.47
CA ALA A 309 -41.68 -20.80 10.81
C ALA A 309 -41.15 -22.07 11.57
N PRO A 310 -41.40 -22.26 12.89
CA PRO A 310 -41.80 -21.33 13.99
C PRO A 310 -40.90 -21.40 15.26
N HIS A 311 -41.21 -20.51 16.21
CA HIS A 311 -40.73 -20.40 17.59
C HIS A 311 -40.52 -21.71 18.38
N ALA A 312 -39.41 -21.78 19.11
CA ALA A 312 -39.35 -22.42 20.43
C ALA A 312 -38.32 -21.70 21.32
N ALA A 313 -38.79 -21.25 22.48
CA ALA A 313 -38.04 -20.55 23.50
C ALA A 313 -36.98 -21.44 24.18
N HIS A 314 -35.86 -20.86 24.58
CA HIS A 314 -35.16 -21.28 25.77
C HIS A 314 -34.42 -20.11 26.42
N ASP A 315 -34.98 -19.67 27.55
CA ASP A 315 -34.31 -18.89 28.57
C ASP A 315 -33.02 -19.58 29.03
N LYS A 316 -31.95 -18.81 29.16
CA LYS A 316 -31.09 -18.80 30.35
C LYS A 316 -30.17 -17.57 30.35
N ALA A 317 -30.41 -16.73 31.35
CA ALA A 317 -29.61 -15.57 31.70
C ALA A 317 -28.21 -15.96 32.18
N VAL A 318 -27.20 -15.16 31.82
CA VAL A 318 -26.03 -14.90 32.67
C VAL A 318 -25.76 -13.39 32.67
N ASN A 319 -25.62 -12.90 33.89
CA ASN A 319 -25.55 -11.52 34.34
C ASN A 319 -24.12 -10.98 34.13
N VAL A 320 -23.97 -9.76 33.59
CA VAL A 320 -22.70 -9.02 33.66
C VAL A 320 -23.01 -7.62 34.17
N GLU A 321 -22.49 -7.34 35.37
CA GLU A 321 -22.52 -6.05 36.06
C GLU A 321 -21.97 -4.93 35.17
N ARG A 322 -22.79 -3.89 34.95
CA ARG A 322 -22.32 -2.57 34.52
C ARG A 322 -21.99 -1.73 35.74
N LEU A 323 -20.72 -1.46 35.97
CA LEU A 323 -20.26 -0.33 36.78
C LEU A 323 -19.96 0.84 35.83
N GLY A 324 -20.59 1.98 36.13
CA GLY A 324 -20.64 3.16 35.26
C GLY A 324 -19.69 4.30 35.64
N PHE A 325 -20.19 5.52 35.34
CA PHE A 325 -19.62 6.87 35.54
C PHE A 325 -18.63 7.29 34.42
N PHE A 326 -18.86 8.37 33.66
CA PHE A 326 -19.22 9.72 34.09
C PHE A 326 -20.38 10.37 33.31
N LYS A 327 -21.14 11.18 34.06
CA LYS A 327 -22.26 12.03 33.64
C LYS A 327 -21.81 13.49 33.75
N ARG A 328 -22.07 14.30 32.72
CA ARG A 328 -22.32 15.77 32.78
C ARG A 328 -22.75 16.19 31.37
N ALA A 329 -23.75 17.03 31.14
CA ALA A 329 -24.93 17.47 31.88
C ALA A 329 -25.86 18.08 30.82
N ASP A 330 -27.16 17.96 31.04
CA ASP A 330 -28.22 18.38 30.13
C ASP A 330 -28.29 19.90 29.91
N GLY A 331 -28.65 20.29 28.69
CA GLY A 331 -29.20 21.60 28.35
C GLY A 331 -30.40 21.43 27.43
N LYS A 332 -31.59 21.23 28.03
CA LYS A 332 -32.88 21.18 27.33
C LYS A 332 -33.17 22.51 26.62
N ARG A 333 -33.65 22.45 25.37
CA ARG A 333 -34.63 23.41 24.86
C ARG A 333 -35.60 22.74 23.87
N GLU A 334 -36.81 22.66 24.38
CA GLU A 334 -38.16 22.34 23.88
C GLU A 334 -38.44 22.17 22.37
N GLU A 335 -39.35 21.22 22.13
CA GLU A 335 -40.08 20.88 20.92
C GLU A 335 -40.96 22.02 20.38
N GLY A 336 -41.14 22.06 19.06
CA GLY A 336 -42.16 22.85 18.36
C GLY A 336 -42.50 22.20 17.02
N LYS A 337 -43.70 21.63 16.95
CA LYS A 337 -44.31 20.77 15.92
C LYS A 337 -44.46 21.37 14.52
N ASP A 338 -44.43 20.45 13.54
CA ASP A 338 -45.28 20.26 12.36
C ASP A 338 -45.97 21.48 11.70
N GLN A 339 -45.70 21.70 10.40
CA GLN A 339 -46.77 21.74 9.39
C GLN A 339 -46.22 21.61 7.95
N GLU A 340 -46.72 20.59 7.25
CA GLU A 340 -46.81 20.54 5.79
C GLU A 340 -47.66 21.72 5.27
N ASP A 341 -47.37 22.22 4.07
CA ASP A 341 -48.35 22.45 2.99
C ASP A 341 -47.66 23.01 1.74
N GLY A 342 -47.97 22.42 0.60
CA GLY A 342 -47.43 22.78 -0.70
C GLY A 342 -48.30 23.72 -1.54
N TRP A 343 -47.84 23.84 -2.80
CA TRP A 343 -48.48 24.38 -4.00
C TRP A 343 -48.40 25.90 -4.30
N GLY A 344 -47.94 26.20 -5.52
CA GLY A 344 -48.67 27.16 -6.36
C GLY A 344 -47.85 28.21 -7.13
N GLN A 345 -47.39 27.82 -8.31
CA GLN A 345 -47.31 28.60 -9.57
C GLN A 345 -47.43 30.13 -9.55
N ARG A 346 -46.55 30.78 -10.33
CA ARG A 346 -46.96 31.87 -11.25
C ARG A 346 -46.09 31.92 -12.52
N LYS A 347 -46.76 31.79 -13.67
CA LYS A 347 -46.27 32.04 -15.04
C LYS A 347 -46.45 33.51 -15.42
N GLY A 348 -45.65 33.97 -16.40
CA GLY A 348 -45.84 35.17 -17.23
C GLY A 348 -44.65 36.13 -17.11
N THR A 349 -44.00 36.62 -18.17
CA THR A 349 -44.44 36.81 -19.56
C THR A 349 -43.20 37.06 -20.46
N VAL A 350 -43.29 36.62 -21.72
CA VAL A 350 -42.36 36.87 -22.84
C VAL A 350 -42.49 38.32 -23.34
N ARG A 351 -41.38 38.92 -23.77
CA ARG A 351 -41.38 39.84 -24.92
C ARG A 351 -40.00 39.95 -25.56
N ASP A 352 -39.97 39.59 -26.84
CA ASP A 352 -38.91 39.88 -27.81
C ASP A 352 -38.64 41.38 -27.93
N GLU A 353 -37.39 41.77 -28.23
CA GLU A 353 -37.03 42.51 -29.45
C GLU A 353 -35.52 42.81 -29.51
N LEU A 354 -34.96 42.50 -30.71
CA LEU A 354 -33.73 42.96 -31.37
C LEU A 354 -32.38 42.31 -31.03
#